data_AF-S4VDT5-F1
#
_entry.id   AF-S4VDT5-F1
#
_cell.length_a   1.000
_cell.length_b   1.000
_cell.length_c   1.000
_cell.angle_alpha   90.00
_cell.angle_beta   90.00
_cell.angle_gamma   90.00
#
_symmetry.space_group_name_H-M   'P 1'
#
loop_
_entity.id
_entity.type
_entity.pdbx_description
1 polymer ?
#
loop_
_entity_poly.entity_id
_entity_poly.type
_entity_poly.pdbx_seq_one_letter_code
_entity_poly.pdbx_strand_id
1 'polypeptide(L)' 'KCDAIPGRLNQTSMFIKREGLYYGQCSEICGVNHGFMPIVIEGVSLPNYVTWIYNKLLNQ' A
#
# COMPACT_ATOMS: atom_id res chain seq x y z
N LYS A 1 -0.52 6.16 -9.59
CA LYS A 1 0.37 5.22 -10.32
C LYS A 1 1.75 5.82 -10.34
N CYS A 2 2.76 5.04 -9.98
CA CYS A 2 4.17 5.42 -10.02
C CYS A 2 4.97 4.13 -10.21
N ASP A 3 5.98 4.15 -11.08
CA ASP A 3 6.72 2.94 -11.42
C ASP A 3 7.75 2.61 -10.32
N ALA A 4 7.97 1.31 -10.10
CA ALA A 4 9.02 0.80 -9.24
C ALA A 4 10.27 0.51 -10.10
N ILE A 5 11.22 1.45 -10.11
CA ILE A 5 12.44 1.35 -10.93
C ILE A 5 13.64 1.01 -10.02
N PRO A 6 14.37 -0.08 -10.28
CA PRO A 6 15.58 -0.41 -9.51
C PRO A 6 16.59 0.75 -9.51
N GLY A 7 17.12 1.09 -8.34
CA GLY A 7 18.11 2.17 -8.18
C GLY A 7 17.51 3.59 -8.18
N ARG A 8 16.19 3.76 -8.25
CA ARG A 8 15.52 5.07 -8.21
C ARG A 8 14.45 5.12 -7.12
N LEU A 9 14.52 6.13 -6.25
CA LEU A 9 13.47 6.44 -5.28
C LEU A 9 12.49 7.46 -5.88
N ASN A 10 11.27 7.01 -6.18
CA ASN A 10 10.19 7.88 -6.63
C ASN A 10 9.30 8.29 -5.45
N GLN A 11 8.78 9.52 -5.47
CA GLN A 11 7.88 10.05 -4.44
C GLN A 11 6.51 10.37 -5.04
N THR A 12 5.46 10.04 -4.31
CA THR A 12 4.07 10.43 -4.63
C THR A 12 3.35 10.79 -3.33
N SER A 13 2.39 11.71 -3.39
CA SER A 13 1.56 12.10 -2.25
C SER A 13 0.18 11.45 -2.35
N MET A 14 -0.37 11.06 -1.19
CA MET A 14 -1.71 10.49 -1.09
C MET A 14 -2.41 11.08 0.12
N PHE A 15 -3.68 11.47 -0.04
CA PHE A 15 -4.54 11.94 1.04
C PHE A 15 -5.91 11.27 0.92
N ILE A 16 -6.21 10.36 1.85
CA ILE A 16 -7.45 9.56 1.87
C ILE A 16 -8.51 10.32 2.67
N LYS A 17 -9.62 10.67 2.01
CA LYS A 17 -10.71 11.46 2.64
C LYS A 17 -11.77 10.61 3.34
N ARG A 18 -11.84 9.31 3.04
CA ARG A 18 -12.88 8.40 3.53
C ARG A 18 -12.26 7.07 3.90
N GLU A 19 -12.74 6.48 4.98
CA GLU A 19 -12.36 5.12 5.37
C GLU A 19 -12.85 4.10 4.35
N GLY A 20 -12.16 2.96 4.24
CA GLY A 20 -12.52 1.88 3.32
C GLY A 20 -11.33 1.18 2.68
N LEU A 21 -11.62 0.22 1.80
CA LEU A 21 -10.63 -0.56 1.05
C LEU A 21 -10.49 -0.02 -0.37
N TYR A 22 -9.24 0.26 -0.78
CA TYR A 22 -8.88 0.74 -2.10
C TYR A 22 -7.99 -0.30 -2.78
N TYR A 23 -8.40 -0.75 -3.96
CA TYR A 23 -7.74 -1.82 -4.71
C TYR A 23 -6.99 -1.26 -5.92
N GLY A 24 -5.82 -1.84 -6.18
CA GLY A 24 -5.01 -1.58 -7.37
C GLY A 24 -4.34 -2.86 -7.87
N GLN A 25 -3.76 -2.78 -9.06
CA GLN A 25 -3.02 -3.86 -9.70
C GLN A 25 -1.65 -3.35 -10.14
N CYS A 26 -0.69 -4.27 -10.26
CA CYS A 26 0.55 -3.97 -10.96
C CYS A 26 0.24 -3.49 -12.38
N SER A 27 1.02 -2.52 -12.83
CA SER A 27 0.67 -1.68 -13.97
C SER A 27 1.82 -1.56 -14.97
N GLU A 28 2.85 -2.39 -14.79
CA GLU A 28 4.04 -2.54 -15.63
C GLU A 28 4.38 -4.03 -15.72
N ILE A 29 4.64 -4.55 -16.93
CA ILE A 29 4.88 -5.98 -17.12
C ILE A 29 6.16 -6.41 -16.38
N CYS A 30 6.02 -7.31 -15.40
CA CYS A 30 7.12 -7.69 -14.49
C CYS A 30 7.41 -9.19 -14.43
N GLY A 31 6.86 -9.98 -15.37
CA GLY A 31 7.08 -11.43 -15.47
C GLY A 31 5.78 -12.25 -15.40
N VAL A 32 5.92 -13.56 -15.19
CA VAL A 32 4.82 -14.55 -15.29
C VAL A 32 3.66 -14.24 -14.33
N ASN A 33 3.96 -13.73 -13.14
CA ASN A 33 2.95 -13.44 -12.11
C ASN A 33 2.45 -11.99 -12.12
N HIS A 34 2.69 -11.24 -13.21
CA HIS A 34 2.34 -9.83 -13.31
C HIS A 34 0.87 -9.53 -12.93
N GLY A 35 -0.07 -10.40 -13.31
CA GLY A 35 -1.50 -10.25 -12.98
C GLY A 35 -1.91 -10.73 -11.59
N PHE A 36 -1.02 -11.37 -10.83
CA PHE A 36 -1.31 -12.00 -9.53
C PHE A 36 -0.66 -11.27 -8.35
N MET A 37 -0.36 -9.98 -8.52
CA MET A 37 0.23 -9.13 -7.48
C MET A 37 -0.63 -7.87 -7.24
N PRO A 38 -1.80 -8.03 -6.58
CA PRO A 38 -2.68 -6.92 -6.27
C PRO A 38 -2.10 -6.02 -5.18
N ILE A 39 -2.57 -4.78 -5.14
CA ILE A 39 -2.27 -3.80 -4.08
C ILE A 39 -3.58 -3.48 -3.36
N VAL A 40 -3.57 -3.51 -2.03
CA VAL A 40 -4.71 -3.13 -1.20
C VAL A 40 -4.27 -2.08 -0.19
N ILE A 41 -5.03 -0.98 -0.11
CA ILE A 41 -4.84 0.08 0.87
C ILE A 41 -6.11 0.14 1.71
N GLU A 42 -5.96 0.03 3.03
CA GLU A 42 -7.05 0.21 3.99
C GLU A 42 -6.93 1.60 4.62
N GLY A 43 -7.93 2.45 4.38
CA GLY A 43 -8.09 3.72 5.08
C GLY A 43 -8.88 3.49 6.37
N VAL A 44 -8.27 3.75 7.52
CA VAL A 44 -8.89 3.65 8.84
C VAL A 44 -8.74 4.94 9.63
N SER A 45 -9.51 5.07 10.70
CA SER A 45 -9.34 6.14 11.68
C SER A 45 -7.94 6.10 12.32
N LEU A 46 -7.44 7.27 12.75
CA LEU A 46 -6.14 7.38 13.40
C LEU A 46 -5.99 6.49 14.65
N PRO A 47 -6.98 6.38 15.56
CA PRO A 47 -6.88 5.49 16.72
C PRO A 47 -6.66 4.02 16.32
N ASN A 48 -7.42 3.53 15.33
CA ASN A 48 -7.29 2.16 14.84
C ASN A 48 -5.90 1.90 14.24
N TYR A 49 -5.38 2.86 13.47
CA TYR A 49 -4.04 2.78 12.90
C TYR A 49 -2.94 2.70 13.98
N VAL A 50 -3.02 3.55 15.01
CA VAL A 50 -2.04 3.56 16.11
C VAL A 50 -2.10 2.25 16.91
N THR A 51 -3.29 1.76 17.24
CA THR A 51 -3.46 0.47 17.92
C THR A 51 -2.91 -0.68 17.07
N TRP A 52 -3.14 -0.67 15.76
CA TRP A 52 -2.60 -1.68 14.85
C TRP A 52 -1.07 -1.67 14.82
N ILE A 53 -0.43 -0.49 14.72
CA ILE A 53 1.04 -0.37 14.79
C ILE A 53 1.58 -0.92 16.10
N TYR A 54 0.99 -0.50 17.23
CA TYR A 54 1.42 -0.93 18.55
C TYR A 54 1.38 -2.46 18.69
N ASN A 55 0.27 -3.07 18.27
CA ASN A 55 0.12 -4.52 18.27
C ASN A 55 1.10 -5.21 17.31
N LYS A 56 1.43 -4.62 16.17
CA LYS A 56 2.41 -5.19 15.22
C LYS A 56 3.84 -5.12 15.74
N LEU A 57 4.21 -4.05 16.45
CA LEU A 57 5.56 -3.87 16.98
C LEU A 57 5.83 -4.69 18.25
N LEU A 58 4.81 -4.89 19.10
CA LEU A 58 4.97 -5.65 20.35
C LEU A 58 4.81 -7.16 20.18
N ASN A 59 4.10 -7.61 19.15
CA ASN A 59 3.96 -9.05 18.84
C ASN A 59 4.99 -9.52 17.79
N GLN A 60 6.11 -8.81 17.65
CA GLN A 60 7.29 -9.24 16.90
C GLN A 60 8.35 -9.81 17.83
#